data_AF-A0A8T3L348-F1
#
_entry.id   AF-A0A8T3L348-F1
#
_cell.length_a   1.000
_cell.length_b   1.000
_cell.length_c   1.000
_cell.angle_alpha   90.00
_cell.angle_beta   90.00
_cell.angle_gamma   90.00
#
_symmetry.space_group_name_H-M   'P 1'
#
loop_
_entity.id
_entity.type
_entity.pdbx_description
1 polymer ?
#
loop_
_entity_poly.entity_id
_entity_poly.type
_entity_poly.pdbx_seq_one_letter_code
_entity_poly.pdbx_strand_id
1 'polypeptide(L)'
;MSQVIRISDELYKRLEALASGFDTPSNVIETILDAYEDIIPNLKTRNNTSQSQGIQPANSLDIVYFPDSEEDFKKRLLINKKAYIKLSYTNNTSEIKEWNASRFSTTSRVDGNLRSGYLRGWKERGIYKAELAVNRNEIT
;
A
#
# COMPACT_ATOMS: atom_id res chain seq x y z
N MET A 1 -6.72 12.07 -23.07
CA MET A 1 -7.72 11.31 -23.86
C MET A 1 -7.72 9.89 -23.32
N SER A 2 -8.89 9.35 -22.97
CA SER A 2 -9.05 7.93 -22.62
C SER A 2 -9.15 7.09 -23.91
N GLN A 3 -8.44 5.97 -23.97
CA GLN A 3 -8.57 5.01 -25.06
C GLN A 3 -9.68 4.02 -24.72
N VAL A 4 -10.54 3.69 -25.69
CA VAL A 4 -11.65 2.74 -25.51
C VAL A 4 -11.36 1.50 -26.33
N ILE A 5 -11.17 0.36 -25.66
CA ILE A 5 -11.01 -0.95 -26.29
C ILE A 5 -12.33 -1.69 -26.13
N ARG A 6 -12.88 -2.19 -27.25
CA ARG A 6 -14.09 -3.03 -27.24
C ARG A 6 -13.67 -4.49 -27.25
N ILE A 7 -14.19 -5.26 -26.31
CA ILE A 7 -13.96 -6.70 -26.19
C ILE A 7 -15.30 -7.42 -26.08
N SER A 8 -15.30 -8.74 -26.31
CA SER A 8 -16.50 -9.56 -26.10
C SER A 8 -16.78 -9.75 -24.61
N ASP A 9 -18.05 -9.98 -24.27
CA ASP A 9 -18.49 -10.23 -22.89
C ASP A 9 -17.78 -11.46 -22.28
N GLU A 10 -17.51 -12.48 -23.09
CA GLU A 10 -16.79 -13.67 -22.65
C GLU A 10 -15.34 -13.35 -22.25
N LEU A 11 -14.65 -12.53 -23.04
CA LEU A 11 -13.30 -12.10 -22.72
C LEU A 11 -13.27 -11.22 -21.47
N TYR A 12 -14.26 -10.34 -21.31
CA TYR A 12 -14.41 -9.51 -20.12
C TYR A 12 -14.60 -10.36 -18.85
N LYS A 13 -15.46 -11.39 -18.88
CA LYS A 13 -15.65 -12.30 -17.73
C LYS A 13 -14.38 -13.08 -17.37
N ARG A 14 -13.58 -13.47 -18.36
CA ARG A 14 -12.30 -14.13 -18.12
C ARG A 14 -11.29 -13.19 -17.45
N LEU A 15 -11.29 -11.91 -17.82
CA LEU A 15 -10.48 -10.88 -17.16
C LEU A 15 -10.95 -10.64 -15.72
N GLU A 16 -12.26 -10.56 -15.50
CA GLU A 16 -12.85 -10.38 -14.16
C GLU A 16 -12.47 -11.52 -13.21
N ALA A 17 -12.45 -12.77 -13.68
CA ALA A 17 -12.05 -13.92 -12.87
C ALA A 17 -10.57 -13.89 -12.41
N LEU A 18 -9.72 -13.12 -13.10
CA LEU A 18 -8.31 -12.92 -12.74
C LEU A 18 -8.10 -11.73 -11.79
N ALA A 19 -9.10 -10.87 -11.63
CA ALA A 19 -9.04 -9.72 -10.73
C ALA A 19 -9.20 -10.17 -9.27
N SER A 20 -8.37 -9.63 -8.36
CA SER A 20 -8.47 -9.91 -6.93
C SER A 20 -8.99 -8.69 -6.18
N GLY A 21 -10.25 -8.71 -5.75
CA GLY A 21 -10.83 -7.65 -4.92
C GLY A 21 -11.08 -6.33 -5.67
N PHE A 22 -10.32 -5.28 -5.36
CA PHE A 22 -10.51 -3.90 -5.86
C PHE A 22 -9.65 -3.57 -7.09
N ASP A 23 -9.20 -4.57 -7.84
CA ASP A 23 -8.39 -4.33 -9.03
C ASP A 23 -9.17 -3.53 -10.09
N THR A 24 -8.49 -2.56 -10.69
CA THR A 24 -9.04 -1.83 -11.83
C THR A 24 -8.84 -2.65 -13.11
N PRO A 25 -9.69 -2.47 -14.14
CA PRO A 25 -9.48 -3.11 -15.44
C PRO A 25 -8.08 -2.88 -16.01
N SER A 26 -7.47 -1.72 -15.75
CA SER A 26 -6.10 -1.41 -16.16
C SER A 26 -5.08 -2.32 -15.47
N ASN A 27 -5.18 -2.53 -14.16
CA ASN A 27 -4.25 -3.38 -13.41
C ASN A 27 -4.30 -4.84 -13.88
N VAL A 28 -5.50 -5.34 -14.22
CA VAL A 28 -5.67 -6.71 -14.74
C VAL A 28 -5.00 -6.85 -16.10
N ILE A 29 -5.15 -5.85 -16.98
CA ILE A 29 -4.52 -5.85 -18.30
C ILE A 29 -2.99 -5.78 -18.17
N GLU A 30 -2.46 -4.92 -17.29
CA GLU A 30 -1.03 -4.84 -17.00
C GLU A 30 -0.48 -6.18 -16.49
N THR A 31 -1.18 -6.82 -15.55
CA THR A 31 -0.78 -8.15 -15.02
C THR A 31 -0.69 -9.21 -16.12
N ILE A 32 -1.62 -9.18 -17.08
CA ILE A 32 -1.63 -10.13 -18.20
C ILE A 32 -0.50 -9.83 -19.20
N LEU A 33 -0.23 -8.55 -19.45
CA LEU A 33 0.87 -8.13 -20.31
C LEU A 33 2.21 -8.54 -19.70
N ASP A 34 2.43 -8.26 -18.41
CA ASP A 34 3.64 -8.65 -17.70
C ASP A 34 3.84 -10.17 -17.74
N ALA A 35 2.80 -10.96 -17.49
CA ALA A 35 2.86 -12.42 -17.57
C ALA A 35 3.18 -12.92 -18.99
N TYR A 36 2.66 -12.29 -20.03
CA TYR A 36 2.93 -12.65 -21.42
C TYR A 36 4.34 -12.21 -21.87
N GLU A 37 4.78 -11.02 -21.48
CA GLU A 37 6.10 -10.48 -21.77
C GLU A 37 7.22 -11.26 -21.07
N ASP A 38 6.99 -11.75 -19.85
CA ASP A 38 7.91 -12.67 -19.17
C ASP A 38 7.96 -14.06 -19.84
N ILE A 39 6.89 -14.49 -20.51
CA ILE A 39 6.84 -15.73 -21.32
C ILE A 39 7.51 -15.55 -22.70
N ILE A 40 7.63 -14.32 -23.20
CA ILE A 40 8.31 -13.98 -24.46
C ILE A 40 9.71 -13.41 -24.12
N PRO A 41 10.76 -14.25 -24.00
CA PRO A 41 12.07 -13.83 -23.50
C PRO A 41 12.82 -12.80 -24.37
N ASN A 42 12.21 -12.22 -25.42
CA ASN A 42 12.89 -11.34 -26.38
C ASN A 42 12.08 -10.13 -26.92
N LEU A 43 11.02 -9.66 -26.24
CA LEU A 43 10.42 -8.36 -26.59
C LEU A 43 10.68 -7.27 -25.55
N LYS A 44 11.93 -7.11 -25.10
CA LYS A 44 12.36 -5.88 -24.42
C LYS A 44 12.75 -4.82 -25.45
N THR A 45 11.78 -4.08 -25.98
CA THR A 45 12.03 -2.73 -26.51
C THR A 45 11.41 -1.70 -25.57
N ARG A 46 12.12 -1.50 -24.46
CA ARG A 46 12.50 -0.22 -23.85
C ARG A 46 11.57 0.97 -24.15
N ASN A 47 10.94 1.51 -23.10
CA ASN A 47 10.89 2.96 -22.88
C ASN A 47 10.72 3.28 -21.38
N ASN A 48 11.83 3.72 -20.78
CA ASN A 48 11.94 4.58 -19.61
C ASN A 48 10.95 4.41 -18.46
N THR A 49 11.32 3.59 -17.47
CA THR A 49 10.91 3.82 -16.08
C THR A 49 11.94 3.19 -15.16
N SER A 50 12.34 3.95 -14.15
CA SER A 50 13.17 3.53 -13.02
C SER A 50 12.86 2.10 -12.62
N GLN A 51 13.90 1.29 -12.41
CA GLN A 51 13.87 -0.05 -11.81
C GLN A 51 12.58 -0.30 -10.99
N SER A 52 11.54 -0.85 -11.63
CA SER A 52 10.37 -1.37 -10.94
C SER A 52 10.81 -2.69 -10.33
N GLN A 53 11.54 -2.60 -9.23
CA GLN A 53 11.62 -3.71 -8.30
C GLN A 53 10.18 -3.96 -7.86
N GLY A 54 9.56 -5.03 -8.36
CA GLY A 54 8.24 -5.44 -7.90
C GLY A 54 8.26 -5.52 -6.37
N ILE A 55 7.18 -5.12 -5.72
CA ILE A 55 7.07 -5.16 -4.25
C ILE A 55 7.31 -6.59 -3.79
N GLN A 56 8.46 -6.82 -3.14
CA GLN A 56 8.81 -8.11 -2.57
C GLN A 56 8.24 -8.22 -1.15
N PRO A 57 7.90 -9.42 -0.68
CA PRO A 57 7.47 -9.59 0.70
C PRO A 57 8.52 -9.08 1.70
N ALA A 58 8.07 -8.38 2.74
CA ALA A 58 8.96 -7.86 3.78
C ALA A 58 9.31 -8.96 4.81
N ASN A 59 10.53 -8.97 5.33
CA ASN A 59 10.95 -9.96 6.33
C ASN A 59 10.71 -9.49 7.78
N SER A 60 10.64 -8.19 8.00
CA SER A 60 10.42 -7.54 9.28
C SER A 60 9.57 -6.28 9.10
N LEU A 61 8.95 -5.83 10.19
CA LEU A 61 8.15 -4.61 10.23
C LEU A 61 8.60 -3.74 11.40
N ASP A 62 9.17 -2.59 11.09
CA ASP A 62 9.56 -1.59 12.06
C ASP A 62 8.46 -0.56 12.24
N ILE A 63 8.00 -0.35 13.48
CA ILE A 63 6.98 0.66 13.81
C ILE A 63 7.66 1.75 14.64
N VAL A 64 7.66 2.97 14.11
CA VAL A 64 8.29 4.15 14.75
C VAL A 64 7.20 5.16 15.09
N TYR A 65 7.19 5.61 16.33
CA TYR A 65 6.25 6.61 16.84
C TYR A 65 6.96 7.94 17.06
N PHE A 66 6.46 8.99 16.45
CA PHE A 66 6.94 10.36 16.67
C PHE A 66 6.05 11.09 17.67
N PRO A 67 6.64 11.85 18.62
CA PRO A 67 8.08 12.16 18.70
C PRO A 67 8.96 11.13 19.43
N ASP A 68 8.42 10.33 20.36
CA ASP A 68 9.26 9.53 21.28
C ASP A 68 8.78 8.09 21.48
N SER A 69 7.57 7.89 22.02
CA SER A 69 7.07 6.57 22.46
C SER A 69 5.64 6.29 21.99
N GLU A 70 5.25 5.01 21.92
CA GLU A 70 3.87 4.59 21.61
C GLU A 70 2.85 5.26 22.56
N GLU A 71 3.20 5.40 23.84
CA GLU A 71 2.28 5.92 24.83
C GLU A 71 2.10 7.43 24.75
N ASP A 72 3.15 8.16 24.40
CA ASP A 72 3.03 9.60 24.16
C ASP A 72 2.32 9.89 22.84
N PHE A 73 2.56 9.07 21.81
CA PHE A 73 1.76 9.08 20.59
C PHE A 73 0.29 8.81 20.89
N LYS A 74 -0.02 7.79 21.71
CA LYS A 74 -1.39 7.42 22.09
C LYS A 74 -2.11 8.57 22.80
N LYS A 75 -1.46 9.25 23.76
CA LYS A 75 -2.02 10.43 24.45
C LYS A 75 -2.38 11.53 23.45
N ARG A 76 -1.50 11.83 22.50
CA ARG A 76 -1.74 12.85 21.48
C ARG A 76 -2.83 12.44 20.50
N LEU A 77 -2.87 11.17 20.09
CA LEU A 77 -3.92 10.62 19.22
C LEU A 77 -5.30 10.71 19.87
N LEU A 78 -5.38 10.50 21.19
CA LEU A 78 -6.64 10.64 21.93
C LEU A 78 -7.20 12.06 21.91
N ILE A 79 -6.34 13.06 21.87
CA ILE A 79 -6.70 14.50 21.83
C ILE A 79 -7.02 14.91 20.39
N ASN A 80 -6.11 14.66 19.46
CA ASN A 80 -6.21 15.14 18.08
C ASN A 80 -7.22 14.35 17.24
N LYS A 81 -7.50 13.09 17.62
CA LYS A 81 -8.36 12.15 16.89
C LYS A 81 -7.98 11.96 15.41
N LYS A 82 -6.75 12.31 15.05
CA LYS A 82 -6.19 12.24 13.71
C LYS A 82 -4.68 12.01 13.80
N ALA A 83 -4.15 11.21 12.89
CA ALA A 83 -2.72 10.98 12.72
C ALA A 83 -2.38 10.72 11.25
N TYR A 84 -1.09 10.63 10.96
CA TYR A 84 -0.54 10.30 9.66
C TYR A 84 0.37 9.09 9.81
N ILE A 85 0.39 8.24 8.79
CA ILE A 85 1.15 7.00 8.75
C ILE A 85 1.93 6.99 7.44
N LYS A 86 3.26 7.02 7.50
CA LYS A 86 4.12 6.77 6.34
C LYS A 86 4.52 5.31 6.30
N LEU A 87 4.18 4.65 5.21
CA LEU A 87 4.55 3.26 4.96
C LEU A 87 5.68 3.24 3.94
N SER A 88 6.77 2.56 4.28
CA SER A 88 7.89 2.35 3.39
C SER A 88 7.88 0.91 2.89
N TYR A 89 8.11 0.76 1.58
CA TYR A 89 8.00 -0.48 0.87
C TYR A 89 9.37 -1.01 0.42
N THR A 90 9.47 -2.32 0.25
CA THR A 90 10.67 -3.01 -0.22
C THR A 90 11.16 -2.56 -1.61
N ASN A 91 10.28 -1.95 -2.42
CA ASN A 91 10.64 -1.34 -3.70
C ASN A 91 11.16 0.12 -3.58
N ASN A 92 11.51 0.55 -2.37
CA ASN A 92 11.96 1.91 -2.04
C ASN A 92 10.93 3.02 -2.28
N THR A 93 9.65 2.67 -2.49
CA THR A 93 8.57 3.65 -2.49
C THR A 93 8.06 3.91 -1.07
N SER A 94 7.37 5.03 -0.88
CA SER A 94 6.64 5.29 0.36
C SER A 94 5.30 5.94 0.07
N GLU A 95 4.30 5.65 0.91
CA GLU A 95 2.99 6.31 0.87
C GLU A 95 2.70 6.93 2.23
N ILE A 96 2.00 8.07 2.24
CA ILE A 96 1.50 8.69 3.48
C ILE A 96 -0.02 8.58 3.48
N LYS A 97 -0.55 7.95 4.53
CA LYS A 97 -1.99 7.81 4.77
C LYS A 97 -2.43 8.62 5.97
N GLU A 98 -3.63 9.18 5.85
CA GLU A 98 -4.29 9.84 6.96
C GLU A 98 -5.11 8.83 7.77
N TRP A 99 -4.89 8.81 9.08
CA TRP A 99 -5.67 8.01 10.01
C TRP A 99 -6.70 8.87 10.74
N ASN A 100 -7.98 8.66 10.40
CA ASN A 100 -9.10 9.14 11.20
C ASN A 100 -9.29 8.25 12.44
N ALA A 101 -8.97 8.80 13.61
CA ALA A 101 -9.03 8.12 14.90
C ALA A 101 -10.20 8.64 15.77
N SER A 102 -11.28 9.14 15.15
CA SER A 102 -12.48 9.65 15.86
C SER A 102 -13.07 8.68 16.88
N ARG A 103 -13.01 7.36 16.60
CA ARG A 103 -13.49 6.30 17.50
C ARG A 103 -12.44 5.76 18.47
N PHE A 104 -11.21 6.27 18.42
CA PHE A 104 -10.12 5.80 19.27
C PHE A 104 -10.32 6.24 20.73
N SER A 105 -10.25 5.29 21.65
CA SER A 105 -10.54 5.45 23.08
C SER A 105 -9.31 5.13 23.94
N THR A 106 -9.37 5.44 25.24
CA THR A 106 -8.30 5.11 26.20
C THR A 106 -8.01 3.61 26.28
N THR A 107 -9.04 2.78 26.09
CA THR A 107 -8.93 1.31 26.02
C THR A 107 -8.41 0.79 24.68
N SER A 108 -8.35 1.63 23.64
CA SER A 108 -7.84 1.24 22.34
C SER A 108 -6.32 1.04 22.37
N ARG A 109 -5.84 0.02 21.65
CA ARG A 109 -4.41 -0.24 21.44
C ARG A 109 -3.98 0.32 20.09
N VAL A 110 -2.85 1.03 20.04
CA VAL A 110 -2.35 1.62 18.79
C VAL A 110 -1.92 0.50 17.83
N ASP A 111 -1.01 -0.38 18.26
CA ASP A 111 -0.55 -1.53 17.45
C ASP A 111 -1.71 -2.40 16.91
N GLY A 112 -2.72 -2.68 17.74
CA GLY A 112 -3.90 -3.46 17.33
C GLY A 112 -4.71 -2.80 16.21
N ASN A 113 -4.89 -1.47 16.25
CA ASN A 113 -5.56 -0.73 15.19
C ASN A 113 -4.71 -0.71 13.90
N LEU A 114 -3.39 -0.62 14.03
CA LEU A 114 -2.49 -0.63 12.89
C LEU A 114 -2.50 -1.98 12.19
N ARG A 115 -2.35 -3.08 12.92
CA ARG A 115 -2.28 -4.44 12.35
C ARG A 115 -3.59 -4.93 11.77
N SER A 116 -4.73 -4.51 12.33
CA SER A 116 -6.04 -4.82 11.77
C SER A 116 -6.44 -3.90 10.59
N GLY A 117 -5.78 -2.75 10.46
CA GLY A 117 -6.01 -1.76 9.41
C GLY A 117 -4.82 -1.59 8.46
N TYR A 118 -4.07 -0.50 8.62
CA TYR A 118 -3.04 -0.05 7.67
C TYR A 118 -1.90 -1.05 7.42
N LEU A 119 -1.54 -1.83 8.44
CA LEU A 119 -0.49 -2.85 8.42
C LEU A 119 -1.06 -4.26 8.23
N ARG A 120 -2.34 -4.39 7.84
CA ARG A 120 -2.91 -5.70 7.49
C ARG A 120 -2.21 -6.25 6.25
N GLY A 121 -1.75 -7.50 6.33
CA GLY A 121 -0.99 -8.16 5.26
C GLY A 121 0.32 -7.43 4.91
N TRP A 122 0.92 -6.74 5.89
CA TRP A 122 2.13 -5.94 5.66
C TRP A 122 3.25 -6.73 4.99
N LYS A 123 3.37 -8.02 5.33
CA LYS A 123 4.39 -8.91 4.83
C LYS A 123 4.26 -9.08 3.33
N GLU A 124 3.10 -9.51 2.86
CA GLU A 124 2.79 -9.76 1.44
C GLU A 124 2.78 -8.46 0.63
N ARG A 125 2.39 -7.36 1.28
CA ARG A 125 2.41 -6.00 0.70
C ARG A 125 3.79 -5.36 0.72
N GLY A 126 4.83 -6.06 1.17
CA GLY A 126 6.21 -5.56 1.21
C GLY A 126 6.42 -4.31 2.06
N ILE A 127 5.59 -4.09 3.08
CA ILE A 127 5.75 -2.95 4.00
C ILE A 127 6.77 -3.37 5.06
N TYR A 128 7.93 -2.73 5.08
CA TYR A 128 8.98 -3.05 6.07
C TYR A 128 9.08 -2.03 7.20
N LYS A 129 8.53 -0.82 7.01
CA LYS A 129 8.56 0.24 8.03
C LYS A 129 7.29 1.08 8.00
N ALA A 130 6.80 1.44 9.18
CA ALA A 130 5.68 2.33 9.40
C ALA A 130 6.07 3.43 10.38
N GLU A 131 5.95 4.68 9.96
CA GLU A 131 6.24 5.87 10.77
C GLU A 131 4.93 6.59 11.09
N LEU A 132 4.71 6.89 12.37
CA LEU A 132 3.47 7.47 12.87
C LEU A 132 3.71 8.81 13.53
N ALA A 133 2.87 9.79 13.20
CA ALA A 133 2.88 11.08 13.86
C ALA A 133 1.50 11.73 13.82
N VAL A 134 1.24 12.63 14.77
CA VAL A 134 -0.04 13.35 14.83
C VAL A 134 -0.07 14.55 13.89
N ASN A 135 1.10 15.09 13.53
CA ASN A 135 1.24 16.16 12.56
C ASN A 135 1.86 15.65 11.25
N ARG A 136 1.34 16.12 10.12
CA ARG A 136 1.87 15.72 8.80
C ARG A 136 3.34 16.12 8.63
N ASN A 137 3.75 17.25 9.19
CA ASN A 137 5.09 17.81 9.05
C ASN A 137 6.16 16.99 9.80
N GLU A 138 5.75 16.12 10.73
CA GLU A 138 6.65 15.22 11.46
C GLU A 138 7.03 13.99 10.63
N ILE A 139 6.37 13.78 9.49
CA ILE A 139 6.58 12.64 8.60
C ILE A 139 6.85 13.16 7.20
N THR A 140 8.13 13.27 6.83
CA THR A 140 8.59 13.73 5.51
C THR A 140 9.29 12.60 4.79
#